data_AF-A0A939R864-F1
#
_entry.id   AF-A0A939R864-F1
#
_cell.length_a   1.000
_cell.length_b   1.000
_cell.length_c   1.000
_cell.angle_alpha   90.00
_cell.angle_beta   90.00
_cell.angle_gamma   90.00
#
_symmetry.space_group_name_H-M   'P 1'
#
loop_
_entity.id
_entity.type
_entity.pdbx_description
1 polymer ?
#
loop_
_entity_poly.entity_id
_entity_poly.type
_entity_poly.pdbx_seq_one_letter_code
_entity_poly.pdbx_strand_id
1 'polypeptide(L)'
;EHSLGAMFNCDIFIEVGHGPTLIDNNVLLSKVSVVIPSEGIACVHNMMLGSFGLINSGVDSVINGQREPRYTPYHIRHRTEVAGFMTILHGDDRIYNNIFIQHYPVTDETKKPTDNDYERVGTACFDIFPSYEEWYAPFANKERPDMRGLGEAHFGHLPVWVGGNAYFNGADVSRHDKTCLNNTGDHINVELTDKDGNKVLKTNVYDFMKDFSVDIITTETLGKAFEPEQRFENPDGSPITFDADFFGDHRGIGALPGPFAAASESYSFPTK
;
A
#
# COMPACT_ATOMS: atom_id res chain seq x y z
N GLU A 1 10.67 13.66 -18.16
CA GLU A 1 11.85 13.01 -18.78
C GLU A 1 12.59 12.25 -17.69
N HIS A 2 13.04 11.02 -17.95
CA HIS A 2 13.90 10.29 -17.00
C HIS A 2 15.23 11.03 -16.87
N SER A 3 15.61 11.41 -15.66
CA SER A 3 16.99 11.83 -15.40
C SER A 3 17.93 10.65 -15.64
N LEU A 4 18.93 10.85 -16.49
CA LEU A 4 20.00 9.86 -16.74
C LEU A 4 20.60 9.40 -15.40
N GLY A 5 20.43 8.11 -15.07
CA GLY A 5 20.95 7.49 -13.85
C GLY A 5 19.93 7.16 -12.75
N ALA A 6 18.67 7.56 -12.88
CA ALA A 6 17.62 7.13 -11.94
C ALA A 6 17.24 5.67 -12.18
N MET A 7 17.36 4.84 -11.13
CA MET A 7 17.17 3.38 -11.19
C MET A 7 15.70 3.01 -11.41
N PHE A 8 14.77 3.76 -10.81
CA PHE A 8 13.31 3.59 -10.94
C PHE A 8 12.61 4.96 -10.94
N ASN A 9 11.45 5.06 -11.57
CA ASN A 9 10.65 6.29 -11.62
C ASN A 9 9.30 6.03 -10.95
N CYS A 10 9.30 6.19 -9.62
CA CYS A 10 8.16 5.99 -8.73
C CYS A 10 8.15 7.07 -7.63
N ASP A 11 7.00 7.26 -6.97
CA ASP A 11 6.93 8.21 -5.84
C ASP A 11 7.61 7.66 -4.58
N ILE A 12 7.34 6.40 -4.22
CA ILE A 12 7.89 5.74 -3.02
C ILE A 12 8.47 4.38 -3.39
N PHE A 13 9.68 4.08 -2.87
CA PHE A 13 10.35 2.79 -3.03
C PHE A 13 10.74 2.25 -1.65
N ILE A 14 10.22 1.07 -1.28
CA ILE A 14 10.50 0.41 0.01
C ILE A 14 11.20 -0.90 -0.27
N GLU A 15 12.45 -1.03 0.15
CA GLU A 15 13.27 -2.22 -0.13
C GLU A 15 13.61 -2.98 1.14
N VAL A 16 13.39 -4.29 1.09
CA VAL A 16 13.87 -5.28 2.07
C VAL A 16 13.62 -4.91 3.52
N GLY A 17 12.48 -4.28 3.77
CA GLY A 17 11.94 -4.00 5.09
C GLY A 17 10.97 -5.09 5.55
N HIS A 18 10.88 -5.23 6.87
CA HIS A 18 9.97 -6.18 7.54
C HIS A 18 8.77 -5.48 8.21
N GLY A 19 8.62 -4.18 7.92
CA GLY A 19 7.68 -3.31 8.59
C GLY A 19 7.97 -3.09 10.08
N PRO A 20 6.99 -2.52 10.81
CA PRO A 20 5.80 -1.85 10.29
C PRO A 20 6.18 -0.54 9.58
N THR A 21 5.89 -0.43 8.28
CA THR A 21 6.15 0.79 7.47
C THR A 21 4.82 1.45 7.12
N LEU A 22 4.66 2.73 7.46
CA LEU A 22 3.41 3.47 7.23
C LEU A 22 3.58 4.51 6.12
N ILE A 23 2.65 4.52 5.17
CA ILE A 23 2.47 5.53 4.12
C ILE A 23 1.04 6.04 4.25
N ASP A 24 0.86 7.22 4.84
CA ASP A 24 -0.48 7.77 5.03
C ASP A 24 -0.66 9.21 4.55
N ASN A 25 -1.89 9.52 4.15
CA ASN A 25 -2.32 10.86 3.74
C ASN A 25 -1.55 11.45 2.54
N ASN A 26 -0.89 10.65 1.70
CA ASN A 26 -0.08 11.18 0.59
C ASN A 26 -0.90 11.43 -0.70
N VAL A 27 -0.36 12.30 -1.54
CA VAL A 27 -0.81 12.50 -2.93
C VAL A 27 0.30 12.01 -3.86
N LEU A 28 0.14 10.80 -4.40
CA LEU A 28 1.13 10.08 -5.22
C LEU A 28 0.74 10.19 -6.70
N LEU A 29 1.47 11.03 -7.43
CA LEU A 29 1.10 11.48 -8.77
C LEU A 29 1.90 10.83 -9.89
N SER A 30 2.95 10.05 -9.60
CA SER A 30 3.76 9.39 -10.64
C SER A 30 3.01 8.20 -11.27
N LYS A 31 3.53 7.71 -12.41
CA LYS A 31 3.00 6.50 -13.08
C LYS A 31 3.04 5.25 -12.21
N VAL A 32 4.00 5.19 -11.30
CA VAL A 32 4.15 4.14 -10.30
C VAL A 32 4.17 4.84 -8.96
N SER A 33 3.17 4.56 -8.12
CA SER A 33 3.01 5.24 -6.82
C SER A 33 3.89 4.61 -5.76
N VAL A 34 3.83 3.28 -5.58
CA VAL A 34 4.58 2.60 -4.51
C VAL A 34 5.22 1.32 -5.04
N VAL A 35 6.51 1.16 -4.81
CA VAL A 35 7.27 -0.04 -5.19
C VAL A 35 7.65 -0.82 -3.93
N ILE A 36 7.30 -2.11 -3.89
CA ILE A 36 7.27 -2.94 -2.67
C ILE A 36 8.07 -4.26 -2.82
N PRO A 37 9.39 -4.22 -3.04
CA PRO A 37 10.27 -5.37 -2.77
C PRO A 37 10.49 -5.52 -1.25
N SER A 38 9.42 -5.70 -0.49
CA SER A 38 9.37 -5.65 0.98
C SER A 38 8.09 -6.33 1.51
N GLU A 39 7.90 -6.38 2.82
CA GLU A 39 6.65 -6.77 3.49
C GLU A 39 6.32 -5.85 4.68
N GLY A 40 5.12 -5.98 5.26
CA GLY A 40 4.73 -5.28 6.48
C GLY A 40 4.40 -3.80 6.29
N ILE A 41 3.83 -3.43 5.14
CA ILE A 41 3.55 -2.03 4.78
C ILE A 41 2.07 -1.70 4.95
N ALA A 42 1.76 -0.49 5.42
CA ALA A 42 0.42 0.04 5.48
C ALA A 42 0.31 1.30 4.61
N CYS A 43 -0.54 1.26 3.58
CA CYS A 43 -0.96 2.41 2.78
C CYS A 43 -2.36 2.85 3.24
N VAL A 44 -2.46 3.99 3.91
CA VAL A 44 -3.71 4.48 4.53
C VAL A 44 -4.07 5.89 4.04
N HIS A 45 -5.30 6.12 3.56
CA HIS A 45 -5.74 7.47 3.19
C HIS A 45 -4.87 8.17 2.12
N ASN A 46 -4.28 7.45 1.16
CA ASN A 46 -3.53 8.08 0.07
C ASN A 46 -4.41 8.31 -1.18
N MET A 47 -4.02 9.26 -2.04
CA MET A 47 -4.48 9.35 -3.42
C MET A 47 -3.36 8.86 -4.34
N MET A 48 -3.64 7.86 -5.17
CA MET A 48 -2.65 7.21 -6.05
C MET A 48 -3.10 7.26 -7.50
N LEU A 49 -2.32 7.93 -8.33
CA LEU A 49 -2.49 7.98 -9.79
C LEU A 49 -1.69 6.89 -10.52
N GLY A 50 -0.79 6.23 -9.80
CA GLY A 50 0.13 5.23 -10.30
C GLY A 50 -0.08 3.86 -9.67
N SER A 51 0.57 2.87 -10.26
CA SER A 51 0.47 1.47 -9.88
C SER A 51 1.29 1.14 -8.63
N PHE A 52 1.08 -0.07 -8.11
CA PHE A 52 2.06 -0.76 -7.29
C PHE A 52 3.06 -1.52 -8.18
N GLY A 53 4.34 -1.51 -7.82
CA GLY A 53 5.39 -2.24 -8.53
C GLY A 53 6.20 -3.17 -7.62
N LEU A 54 6.85 -4.17 -8.21
CA LEU A 54 7.69 -5.17 -7.53
C LEU A 54 7.06 -5.89 -6.32
N ILE A 55 5.74 -6.00 -6.23
CA ILE A 55 5.05 -6.53 -5.02
C ILE A 55 5.46 -7.99 -4.67
N ASN A 56 5.96 -8.76 -5.64
CA ASN A 56 6.40 -10.14 -5.48
C ASN A 56 7.74 -10.41 -6.21
N SER A 57 8.65 -9.43 -6.16
CA SER A 57 9.97 -9.56 -6.78
C SER A 57 10.97 -8.59 -6.14
N GLY A 58 12.22 -8.64 -6.60
CA GLY A 58 13.22 -7.65 -6.21
C GLY A 58 13.87 -7.89 -4.85
N VAL A 59 13.56 -8.98 -4.14
CA VAL A 59 14.13 -9.28 -2.80
C VAL A 59 15.26 -10.31 -2.81
N ASP A 60 15.38 -11.13 -3.87
CA ASP A 60 16.42 -12.16 -3.98
C ASP A 60 17.46 -11.84 -5.04
N SER A 61 18.61 -12.50 -4.96
CA SER A 61 19.65 -12.47 -5.99
C SER A 61 19.81 -13.84 -6.65
N VAL A 62 20.17 -13.87 -7.93
CA VAL A 62 20.62 -15.10 -8.59
C VAL A 62 22.14 -15.11 -8.55
N ILE A 63 22.72 -15.89 -7.65
CA ILE A 63 24.17 -16.04 -7.49
C ILE A 63 24.52 -17.51 -7.73
N ASN A 64 25.59 -17.78 -8.48
CA ASN A 64 26.04 -19.14 -8.79
C ASN A 64 24.97 -20.05 -9.42
N GLY A 65 23.98 -19.48 -10.12
CA GLY A 65 22.88 -20.23 -10.73
C GLY A 65 21.79 -20.69 -9.75
N GLN A 66 21.80 -20.20 -8.52
CA GLN A 66 20.79 -20.46 -7.50
C GLN A 66 20.15 -19.14 -7.03
N ARG A 67 18.86 -19.21 -6.67
CA ARG A 67 18.17 -18.12 -5.95
C ARG A 67 18.72 -18.07 -4.52
N GLU A 68 19.39 -16.98 -4.19
CA GLU A 68 19.91 -16.67 -2.87
C GLU A 68 19.01 -15.64 -2.18
N PRO A 69 18.31 -16.03 -1.09
CA PRO A 69 17.51 -15.10 -0.32
C PRO A 69 18.37 -14.05 0.38
N ARG A 70 17.97 -12.78 0.30
CA ARG A 70 18.59 -11.73 1.13
C ARG A 70 18.02 -11.81 2.54
N TYR A 71 18.92 -11.72 3.52
CA TYR A 71 18.57 -11.60 4.93
C TYR A 71 18.86 -10.17 5.38
N THR A 72 17.85 -9.46 5.83
CA THR A 72 17.98 -8.09 6.36
C THR A 72 17.54 -8.03 7.81
N PRO A 73 18.17 -7.15 8.63
CA PRO A 73 17.87 -7.08 10.04
C PRO A 73 16.50 -6.44 10.30
N TYR A 74 15.84 -6.87 11.36
CA TYR A 74 14.79 -6.11 12.04
C TYR A 74 15.21 -5.81 13.48
N HIS A 75 14.59 -4.81 14.09
CA HIS A 75 15.05 -4.22 15.35
C HIS A 75 14.06 -4.44 16.48
N ILE A 76 14.55 -4.34 17.72
CA ILE A 76 13.68 -4.22 18.89
C ILE A 76 12.85 -2.94 18.74
N ARG A 77 11.58 -3.00 19.17
CA ARG A 77 10.65 -1.88 19.12
C ARG A 77 11.25 -0.58 19.66
N HIS A 78 11.16 0.50 18.86
CA HIS A 78 11.63 1.86 19.14
C HIS A 78 13.11 1.95 19.54
N ARG A 79 13.93 1.06 18.99
CA ARG A 79 15.33 0.87 19.35
C ARG A 79 16.18 0.53 18.12
N THR A 80 17.49 0.70 18.24
CA THR A 80 18.45 0.37 17.17
C THR A 80 19.12 -0.98 17.38
N GLU A 81 18.85 -1.65 18.50
CA GLU A 81 19.29 -3.01 18.77
C GLU A 81 18.61 -3.99 17.80
N VAL A 82 19.40 -4.85 17.16
CA VAL A 82 18.89 -5.89 16.25
C VAL A 82 18.16 -6.96 17.05
N ALA A 83 16.94 -7.29 16.63
CA ALA A 83 16.13 -8.37 17.19
C ALA A 83 16.33 -9.69 16.43
N GLY A 84 16.57 -9.62 15.11
CA GLY A 84 16.80 -10.79 14.27
C GLY A 84 17.10 -10.42 12.82
N PHE A 85 17.22 -11.44 11.99
CA PHE A 85 17.36 -11.33 10.53
C PHE A 85 16.37 -12.27 9.89
N MET A 86 15.71 -11.81 8.82
CA MET A 86 14.75 -12.61 8.08
C MET A 86 14.83 -12.30 6.59
N THR A 87 14.31 -13.20 5.78
CA THR A 87 14.09 -12.99 4.34
C THR A 87 12.67 -12.55 4.07
N ILE A 88 12.39 -11.98 2.90
CA ILE A 88 11.07 -11.46 2.55
C ILE A 88 10.21 -12.58 1.95
N LEU A 89 9.04 -12.81 2.52
CA LEU A 89 8.03 -13.72 2.01
C LEU A 89 7.02 -13.02 1.09
N HIS A 90 7.00 -11.68 1.07
CA HIS A 90 6.01 -10.82 0.40
C HIS A 90 4.60 -10.95 1.00
N GLY A 91 3.80 -9.89 0.83
CA GLY A 91 2.52 -9.74 1.51
C GLY A 91 2.70 -9.06 2.88
N ASP A 92 1.84 -9.39 3.84
CA ASP A 92 1.71 -8.68 5.13
C ASP A 92 1.39 -7.18 4.96
N ASP A 93 0.75 -6.85 3.85
CA ASP A 93 0.46 -5.46 3.48
C ASP A 93 -1.00 -5.09 3.79
N ARG A 94 -1.20 -3.83 4.16
CA ARG A 94 -2.48 -3.22 4.53
C ARG A 94 -2.79 -2.05 3.62
N ILE A 95 -3.80 -2.16 2.78
CA ILE A 95 -4.17 -1.14 1.82
C ILE A 95 -5.57 -0.64 2.16
N TYR A 96 -5.66 0.44 2.93
CA TYR A 96 -6.90 0.94 3.48
C TYR A 96 -7.23 2.37 3.07
N ASN A 97 -8.51 2.61 2.77
CA ASN A 97 -9.07 3.94 2.62
C ASN A 97 -8.35 4.81 1.58
N ASN A 98 -7.73 4.22 0.54
CA ASN A 98 -7.03 4.96 -0.51
C ASN A 98 -7.97 5.31 -1.67
N ILE A 99 -7.60 6.30 -2.46
CA ILE A 99 -8.22 6.64 -3.75
C ILE A 99 -7.27 6.18 -4.85
N PHE A 100 -7.73 5.30 -5.72
CA PHE A 100 -7.02 4.81 -6.90
C PHE A 100 -7.65 5.36 -8.17
N ILE A 101 -6.85 6.03 -9.00
CA ILE A 101 -7.30 6.62 -10.26
C ILE A 101 -6.33 6.17 -11.35
N GLN A 102 -6.80 5.39 -12.32
CA GLN A 102 -6.01 5.06 -13.51
C GLN A 102 -5.87 6.33 -14.38
N HIS A 103 -4.90 7.18 -14.05
CA HIS A 103 -4.67 8.47 -14.70
C HIS A 103 -3.86 8.31 -16.00
N TYR A 104 -2.85 7.43 -15.95
CA TYR A 104 -1.98 7.16 -17.08
C TYR A 104 -2.51 5.99 -17.92
N PRO A 105 -2.31 5.99 -19.25
CA PRO A 105 -2.73 4.88 -20.09
C PRO A 105 -1.88 3.63 -19.81
N VAL A 106 -2.52 2.46 -19.85
CA VAL A 106 -1.82 1.18 -19.96
C VAL A 106 -1.34 1.05 -21.42
N THR A 107 -0.03 1.06 -21.59
CA THR A 107 0.66 1.01 -22.89
C THR A 107 1.25 -0.37 -23.19
N ASP A 108 1.54 -1.16 -22.15
CA ASP A 108 2.04 -2.52 -22.28
C ASP A 108 1.28 -3.49 -21.35
N GLU A 109 0.44 -4.31 -21.96
CA GLU A 109 -0.37 -5.33 -21.30
C GLU A 109 0.41 -6.56 -20.82
N THR A 110 1.68 -6.67 -21.21
CA THR A 110 2.54 -7.81 -20.82
C THR A 110 3.25 -7.59 -19.50
N LYS A 111 3.33 -6.34 -19.04
CA LYS A 111 3.91 -5.97 -17.75
C LYS A 111 3.14 -6.60 -16.61
N LYS A 112 3.89 -7.02 -15.59
CA LYS A 112 3.40 -7.74 -14.41
C LYS A 112 3.63 -6.90 -13.16
N PRO A 113 2.90 -7.19 -12.06
CA PRO A 113 3.18 -6.56 -10.76
C PRO A 113 4.60 -6.80 -10.23
N THR A 114 5.34 -7.76 -10.79
CA THR A 114 6.75 -8.03 -10.51
C THR A 114 7.72 -7.11 -11.26
N ASP A 115 7.22 -6.23 -12.14
CA ASP A 115 7.99 -5.23 -12.84
C ASP A 115 7.93 -3.89 -12.10
N ASN A 116 9.00 -3.11 -12.16
CA ASN A 116 9.10 -1.83 -11.45
C ASN A 116 8.30 -0.70 -12.12
N ASP A 117 7.82 -0.93 -13.35
CA ASP A 117 7.10 0.02 -14.18
C ASP A 117 5.73 -0.53 -14.62
N TYR A 118 5.14 -1.41 -13.80
CA TYR A 118 3.77 -1.89 -13.95
C TYR A 118 2.79 -0.72 -14.13
N GLU A 119 1.73 -0.88 -14.93
CA GLU A 119 0.93 0.26 -15.40
C GLU A 119 -0.53 0.23 -14.92
N ARG A 120 -1.00 -0.88 -14.34
CA ARG A 120 -2.37 -0.97 -13.80
C ARG A 120 -2.42 -0.43 -12.39
N VAL A 121 -3.26 0.59 -12.20
CA VAL A 121 -3.56 1.23 -10.92
C VAL A 121 -4.67 0.45 -10.24
N GLY A 122 -4.61 0.36 -8.91
CA GLY A 122 -5.57 -0.38 -8.12
C GLY A 122 -4.88 -1.44 -7.27
N THR A 123 -5.62 -2.48 -6.93
CA THR A 123 -5.19 -3.48 -5.94
C THR A 123 -5.33 -4.92 -6.40
N ALA A 124 -5.84 -5.19 -7.61
CA ALA A 124 -6.00 -6.57 -8.08
C ALA A 124 -4.68 -7.32 -8.18
N CYS A 125 -3.55 -6.60 -8.29
CA CYS A 125 -2.22 -7.17 -8.21
C CYS A 125 -1.96 -7.94 -6.90
N PHE A 126 -2.60 -7.57 -5.78
CA PHE A 126 -2.47 -8.25 -4.49
C PHE A 126 -3.25 -9.57 -4.40
N ASP A 127 -4.06 -9.92 -5.40
CA ASP A 127 -4.86 -11.16 -5.39
C ASP A 127 -4.00 -12.45 -5.44
N ILE A 128 -2.71 -12.31 -5.77
CA ILE A 128 -1.72 -13.38 -5.69
C ILE A 128 -1.42 -13.79 -4.24
N PHE A 129 -1.72 -12.93 -3.27
CA PHE A 129 -1.52 -13.17 -1.86
C PHE A 129 -2.78 -13.77 -1.21
N PRO A 130 -2.64 -14.56 -0.15
CA PRO A 130 -3.78 -15.16 0.54
C PRO A 130 -4.54 -14.13 1.40
N SER A 131 -5.81 -14.42 1.71
CA SER A 131 -6.46 -13.82 2.89
C SER A 131 -5.85 -14.41 4.17
N TYR A 132 -6.11 -13.78 5.32
CA TYR A 132 -5.65 -14.34 6.60
C TYR A 132 -6.19 -15.75 6.85
N GLU A 133 -7.46 -16.00 6.52
CA GLU A 133 -8.09 -17.32 6.66
C GLU A 133 -7.44 -18.36 5.74
N GLU A 134 -7.16 -18.00 4.50
CA GLU A 134 -6.48 -18.87 3.53
C GLU A 134 -5.06 -19.21 3.98
N TRP A 135 -4.32 -18.20 4.48
CA TRP A 135 -2.97 -18.36 5.02
C TRP A 135 -2.94 -19.20 6.29
N TYR A 136 -3.91 -19.03 7.20
CA TYR A 136 -3.93 -19.72 8.49
C TYR A 136 -4.48 -21.14 8.40
N ALA A 137 -5.32 -21.46 7.41
CA ALA A 137 -5.98 -22.75 7.28
C ALA A 137 -5.05 -23.99 7.36
N PRO A 138 -3.83 -23.99 6.75
CA PRO A 138 -2.91 -25.13 6.87
C PRO A 138 -2.40 -25.35 8.30
N PHE A 139 -2.27 -24.28 9.09
CA PHE A 139 -1.76 -24.29 10.46
C PHE A 139 -2.86 -24.58 11.50
N ALA A 140 -4.12 -24.34 11.15
CA ALA A 140 -5.25 -24.54 12.04
C ALA A 140 -5.44 -26.03 12.43
N ASN A 141 -5.58 -26.28 13.74
CA ASN A 141 -6.10 -27.52 14.31
C ASN A 141 -5.49 -28.84 13.80
N LYS A 142 -4.22 -29.06 14.14
CA LYS A 142 -3.65 -30.42 14.13
C LYS A 142 -3.14 -30.74 15.53
N GLU A 143 -3.82 -31.67 16.23
CA GLU A 143 -3.31 -32.25 17.51
C GLU A 143 -1.88 -32.78 17.36
N ARG A 144 -1.49 -33.16 16.13
CA ARG A 144 -0.13 -33.48 15.71
C ARG A 144 0.15 -32.84 14.35
N PRO A 145 0.82 -31.68 14.28
CA PRO A 145 1.14 -31.04 13.01
C PRO A 145 2.17 -31.88 12.23
N ASP A 146 1.88 -32.14 10.95
CA ASP A 146 2.85 -32.70 10.01
C ASP A 146 3.74 -31.58 9.48
N MET A 147 4.92 -31.42 10.09
CA MET A 147 5.86 -30.35 9.72
C MET A 147 6.35 -30.46 8.27
N ARG A 148 6.43 -31.67 7.70
CA ARG A 148 6.79 -31.82 6.28
C ARG A 148 5.65 -31.39 5.38
N GLY A 149 4.42 -31.77 5.74
CA GLY A 149 3.20 -31.34 5.06
C GLY A 149 2.91 -29.83 5.17
N LEU A 150 3.53 -29.14 6.12
CA LEU A 150 3.44 -27.67 6.26
C LEU A 150 4.53 -26.91 5.49
N GLY A 151 5.45 -27.60 4.79
CA GLY A 151 6.57 -26.95 4.10
C GLY A 151 6.12 -25.84 3.16
N GLU A 152 5.12 -26.09 2.32
CA GLU A 152 4.58 -25.09 1.40
C GLU A 152 4.02 -23.85 2.11
N ALA A 153 3.36 -24.03 3.27
CA ALA A 153 2.80 -22.93 4.04
C ALA A 153 3.89 -22.09 4.75
N HIS A 154 4.99 -22.70 5.19
CA HIS A 154 6.10 -21.97 5.83
C HIS A 154 6.90 -21.09 4.86
N PHE A 155 6.91 -21.43 3.57
CA PHE A 155 7.63 -20.70 2.52
C PHE A 155 6.68 -19.96 1.56
N GLY A 156 5.38 -19.94 1.87
CA GLY A 156 4.37 -19.24 1.10
C GLY A 156 4.30 -17.75 1.43
N HIS A 157 3.54 -17.01 0.63
CA HIS A 157 3.30 -15.59 0.87
C HIS A 157 2.50 -15.33 2.14
N LEU A 158 2.75 -14.18 2.76
CA LEU A 158 1.99 -13.66 3.89
C LEU A 158 0.65 -13.09 3.43
N PRO A 159 -0.37 -13.05 4.31
CA PRO A 159 -1.68 -12.55 3.93
C PRO A 159 -1.68 -11.04 3.73
N VAL A 160 -2.68 -10.53 3.01
CA VAL A 160 -2.89 -9.08 2.83
C VAL A 160 -4.27 -8.66 3.33
N TRP A 161 -4.38 -7.37 3.63
CA TRP A 161 -5.63 -6.75 4.07
C TRP A 161 -5.93 -5.54 3.20
N VAL A 162 -7.05 -5.57 2.48
CA VAL A 162 -7.45 -4.51 1.56
C VAL A 162 -8.89 -4.13 1.88
N GLY A 163 -9.17 -2.85 2.11
CA GLY A 163 -10.51 -2.40 2.48
C GLY A 163 -10.73 -0.89 2.34
N GLY A 164 -11.99 -0.48 2.15
CA GLY A 164 -12.40 0.92 2.14
C GLY A 164 -11.82 1.76 1.00
N ASN A 165 -11.21 1.15 -0.02
CA ASN A 165 -10.61 1.92 -1.10
C ASN A 165 -11.67 2.38 -2.12
N ALA A 166 -11.40 3.48 -2.81
CA ALA A 166 -12.23 3.99 -3.90
C ALA A 166 -11.47 3.92 -5.24
N TYR A 167 -12.09 3.35 -6.27
CA TYR A 167 -11.47 3.03 -7.55
C TYR A 167 -12.18 3.75 -8.69
N PHE A 168 -11.40 4.43 -9.53
CA PHE A 168 -11.89 5.28 -10.61
C PHE A 168 -11.08 5.10 -11.90
N ASN A 169 -11.64 5.56 -13.02
CA ASN A 169 -11.02 5.60 -14.34
C ASN A 169 -10.52 4.23 -14.87
N GLY A 170 -11.04 3.13 -14.33
CA GLY A 170 -10.59 1.79 -14.70
C GLY A 170 -9.47 1.23 -13.82
N ALA A 171 -9.21 1.84 -12.65
CA ALA A 171 -8.39 1.20 -11.62
C ALA A 171 -9.03 -0.14 -11.19
N ASP A 172 -8.20 -1.16 -10.99
CA ASP A 172 -8.64 -2.52 -10.71
C ASP A 172 -8.87 -2.79 -9.21
N VAL A 173 -9.80 -3.70 -8.94
CA VAL A 173 -10.26 -3.99 -7.57
C VAL A 173 -9.82 -5.39 -7.17
N SER A 174 -9.16 -5.49 -6.04
CA SER A 174 -8.77 -6.76 -5.44
C SER A 174 -9.97 -7.59 -5.02
N ARG A 175 -9.85 -8.92 -5.11
CA ARG A 175 -10.79 -9.85 -4.46
C ARG A 175 -10.85 -9.66 -2.95
N HIS A 176 -9.83 -9.06 -2.32
CA HIS A 176 -9.78 -8.81 -0.89
C HIS A 176 -10.64 -7.62 -0.45
N ASP A 177 -10.86 -6.61 -1.32
CA ASP A 177 -11.62 -5.42 -0.94
C ASP A 177 -13.13 -5.59 -1.07
N LYS A 178 -13.77 -6.01 0.03
CA LYS A 178 -15.23 -6.21 0.11
C LYS A 178 -16.00 -4.95 0.47
N THR A 179 -15.32 -3.84 0.70
CA THR A 179 -15.88 -2.61 1.28
C THR A 179 -15.61 -1.38 0.42
N CYS A 180 -15.18 -1.60 -0.83
CA CYS A 180 -14.78 -0.55 -1.74
C CYS A 180 -15.94 0.23 -2.36
N LEU A 181 -15.60 1.40 -2.88
CA LEU A 181 -16.34 2.06 -3.96
C LEU A 181 -15.65 1.74 -5.28
N ASN A 182 -16.33 1.02 -6.17
CA ASN A 182 -15.87 0.83 -7.54
C ASN A 182 -16.71 1.66 -8.51
N ASN A 183 -16.17 2.80 -8.97
CA ASN A 183 -16.83 3.66 -9.95
C ASN A 183 -16.18 3.49 -11.34
N THR A 184 -16.90 2.79 -12.22
CA THR A 184 -16.48 2.54 -13.61
C THR A 184 -17.18 3.44 -14.63
N GLY A 185 -18.07 4.34 -14.19
CA GLY A 185 -18.95 5.11 -15.07
C GLY A 185 -18.53 6.57 -15.26
N ASP A 186 -17.92 7.15 -14.24
CA ASP A 186 -17.53 8.55 -14.22
C ASP A 186 -16.04 8.73 -14.53
N HIS A 187 -15.69 9.90 -15.08
CA HIS A 187 -14.31 10.24 -15.40
C HIS A 187 -13.76 11.28 -14.41
N ILE A 188 -12.70 10.87 -13.71
CA ILE A 188 -12.01 11.69 -12.73
C ILE A 188 -10.83 12.40 -13.38
N ASN A 189 -10.79 13.72 -13.22
CA ASN A 189 -9.66 14.54 -13.58
C ASN A 189 -8.84 14.84 -12.32
N VAL A 190 -7.52 14.78 -12.46
CA VAL A 190 -6.56 15.23 -11.44
C VAL A 190 -5.47 16.01 -12.14
N GLU A 191 -5.25 17.24 -11.70
CA GLU A 191 -4.25 18.14 -12.27
C GLU A 191 -3.50 18.86 -11.16
N LEU A 192 -2.18 18.91 -11.24
CA LEU A 192 -1.34 19.72 -10.37
C LEU A 192 -0.85 20.95 -11.14
N THR A 193 -1.22 22.14 -10.67
CA THR A 193 -0.86 23.43 -11.30
C THR A 193 -0.08 24.32 -10.34
N ASP A 194 0.68 25.27 -10.88
CA ASP A 194 1.30 26.35 -10.11
C ASP A 194 0.36 27.58 -10.11
N LYS A 195 0.01 28.08 -8.93
CA LYS A 195 -0.79 29.31 -8.77
C LYS A 195 -0.25 30.14 -7.62
N ASP A 196 0.13 31.38 -7.91
CA ASP A 196 0.64 32.35 -6.92
C ASP A 196 1.83 31.80 -6.09
N GLY A 197 2.69 30.99 -6.71
CA GLY A 197 3.83 30.34 -6.07
C GLY A 197 3.51 29.03 -5.34
N ASN A 198 2.24 28.69 -5.15
CA ASN A 198 1.81 27.45 -4.52
C ASN A 198 1.48 26.37 -5.55
N LYS A 199 1.66 25.11 -5.16
CA LYS A 199 1.09 23.98 -5.91
C LYS A 199 -0.39 23.86 -5.58
N VAL A 200 -1.23 23.65 -6.59
CA VAL A 200 -2.68 23.48 -6.44
C VAL A 200 -3.10 22.21 -7.15
N LEU A 201 -3.61 21.25 -6.39
CA LEU A 201 -4.28 20.06 -6.91
C LEU A 201 -5.73 20.42 -7.24
N LYS A 202 -6.16 20.17 -8.47
CA LYS A 202 -7.56 20.26 -8.88
C LYS A 202 -8.08 18.87 -9.18
N THR A 203 -9.26 18.55 -8.67
CA THR A 203 -9.92 17.27 -8.93
C THR A 203 -11.42 17.35 -8.74
N ASN A 204 -12.15 16.54 -9.49
CA ASN A 204 -13.59 16.33 -9.33
C ASN A 204 -13.91 15.01 -8.60
N VAL A 205 -12.92 14.29 -8.05
CA VAL A 205 -13.11 12.93 -7.50
C VAL A 205 -14.22 12.85 -6.45
N TYR A 206 -14.30 13.86 -5.58
CA TYR A 206 -15.26 13.87 -4.48
C TYR A 206 -16.70 14.09 -4.94
N ASP A 207 -16.93 14.70 -6.12
CA ASP A 207 -18.27 14.83 -6.70
C ASP A 207 -18.86 13.45 -7.06
N PHE A 208 -17.99 12.47 -7.32
CA PHE A 208 -18.35 11.12 -7.74
C PHE A 208 -18.22 10.06 -6.65
N MET A 209 -17.85 10.47 -5.42
CA MET A 209 -17.87 9.59 -4.24
C MET A 209 -19.27 9.40 -3.66
N LYS A 210 -20.23 10.29 -3.97
CA LYS A 210 -21.61 10.24 -3.46
C LYS A 210 -21.61 10.15 -1.92
N ASP A 211 -22.34 9.18 -1.36
CA ASP A 211 -22.43 8.93 0.09
C ASP A 211 -21.41 7.89 0.58
N PHE A 212 -20.39 7.54 -0.23
CA PHE A 212 -19.37 6.59 0.20
C PHE A 212 -18.51 7.18 1.31
N SER A 213 -18.43 6.47 2.43
CA SER A 213 -17.60 6.82 3.58
C SER A 213 -16.96 5.56 4.14
N VAL A 214 -15.86 5.76 4.85
CA VAL A 214 -15.06 4.69 5.46
C VAL A 214 -14.93 4.91 6.96
N ASP A 215 -14.72 3.81 7.68
CA ASP A 215 -14.38 3.86 9.09
C ASP A 215 -12.95 4.39 9.29
N ILE A 216 -12.72 5.00 10.45
CA ILE A 216 -11.39 5.45 10.86
C ILE A 216 -10.49 4.24 11.11
N ILE A 217 -9.33 4.23 10.46
CA ILE A 217 -8.28 3.23 10.71
C ILE A 217 -7.57 3.55 12.01
N THR A 218 -7.12 2.52 12.72
CA THR A 218 -6.35 2.65 13.96
C THR A 218 -5.21 1.65 13.98
N THR A 219 -4.28 1.80 14.93
CA THR A 219 -3.29 0.76 15.25
C THR A 219 -3.92 -0.62 15.46
N GLU A 220 -5.13 -0.70 16.04
CA GLU A 220 -5.80 -1.97 16.26
C GLU A 220 -6.31 -2.57 14.95
N THR A 221 -6.87 -1.75 14.06
CA THR A 221 -7.29 -2.18 12.72
C THR A 221 -6.11 -2.70 11.90
N LEU A 222 -4.95 -2.04 11.98
CA LEU A 222 -3.74 -2.48 11.29
C LEU A 222 -3.11 -3.71 11.98
N GLY A 223 -3.20 -3.86 13.29
CA GLY A 223 -2.57 -4.98 13.99
C GLY A 223 -1.04 -4.87 13.96
N LYS A 224 -0.35 -5.96 13.58
CA LYS A 224 1.11 -6.07 13.66
C LYS A 224 1.73 -6.53 12.34
N ALA A 225 2.88 -5.97 11.99
CA ALA A 225 3.75 -6.57 11.00
C ALA A 225 4.24 -7.94 11.51
N PHE A 226 4.32 -8.90 10.60
CA PHE A 226 4.48 -10.33 10.87
C PHE A 226 5.79 -10.63 11.62
N GLU A 227 6.93 -10.35 10.99
CA GLU A 227 8.23 -10.73 11.53
C GLU A 227 8.64 -9.94 12.79
N PRO A 228 8.57 -8.59 12.82
CA PRO A 228 8.99 -7.86 14.01
C PRO A 228 7.97 -7.97 15.18
N GLU A 229 6.78 -8.53 14.94
CA GLU A 229 5.64 -8.55 15.86
C GLU A 229 5.27 -7.15 16.43
N GLN A 230 5.55 -6.12 15.65
CA GLN A 230 5.40 -4.71 16.02
C GLN A 230 4.14 -4.10 15.42
N ARG A 231 3.52 -3.21 16.20
CA ARG A 231 2.31 -2.48 15.82
C ARG A 231 2.67 -1.27 14.97
N PHE A 232 1.75 -0.86 14.09
CA PHE A 232 1.80 0.44 13.43
C PHE A 232 1.42 1.52 14.45
N GLU A 233 2.42 2.16 15.06
CA GLU A 233 2.24 3.07 16.20
C GLU A 233 3.22 4.25 16.14
N ASN A 234 3.01 5.26 16.98
CA ASN A 234 3.88 6.43 17.04
C ASN A 234 5.29 6.07 17.55
N PRO A 235 6.30 6.94 17.32
CA PRO A 235 7.66 6.71 17.80
C PRO A 235 7.79 6.56 19.33
N ASP A 236 6.81 7.07 20.09
CA ASP A 236 6.74 6.92 21.55
C ASP A 236 5.99 5.66 22.01
N GLY A 237 5.49 4.86 21.07
CA GLY A 237 4.71 3.64 21.31
C GLY A 237 3.21 3.86 21.55
N SER A 238 2.73 5.10 21.48
CA SER A 238 1.29 5.37 21.58
C SER A 238 0.55 4.92 20.31
N PRO A 239 -0.70 4.44 20.43
CA PRO A 239 -1.47 4.03 19.26
C PRO A 239 -1.81 5.23 18.37
N ILE A 240 -1.87 4.99 17.06
CA ILE A 240 -2.30 5.93 16.04
C ILE A 240 -3.80 5.75 15.82
N THR A 241 -4.51 6.88 15.77
CA THR A 241 -5.85 6.99 15.19
C THR A 241 -5.70 7.86 13.94
N PHE A 242 -6.13 7.37 12.78
CA PHE A 242 -5.99 8.11 11.52
C PHE A 242 -7.15 9.09 11.36
N ASP A 243 -7.28 10.02 12.31
CA ASP A 243 -8.37 11.02 12.42
C ASP A 243 -7.96 12.42 11.95
N ALA A 244 -6.76 12.59 11.41
CA ALA A 244 -6.29 13.81 10.77
C ALA A 244 -5.95 13.56 9.30
N ASP A 245 -6.17 14.56 8.46
CA ASP A 245 -5.83 14.54 7.04
C ASP A 245 -4.45 15.16 6.74
N PHE A 246 -4.12 15.31 5.46
CA PHE A 246 -2.86 15.90 4.99
C PHE A 246 -2.58 17.30 5.56
N PHE A 247 -3.61 18.13 5.79
CA PHE A 247 -3.48 19.48 6.34
C PHE A 247 -3.61 19.52 7.87
N GLY A 248 -3.88 18.39 8.51
CA GLY A 248 -4.16 18.28 9.93
C GLY A 248 -5.62 18.53 10.30
N ASP A 249 -6.52 18.58 9.32
CA ASP A 249 -7.96 18.72 9.56
C ASP A 249 -8.55 17.40 10.06
N HIS A 250 -9.50 17.51 10.99
CA HIS A 250 -10.08 16.35 11.68
C HIS A 250 -11.10 15.59 10.80
N ARG A 251 -11.01 14.26 10.77
CA ARG A 251 -11.93 13.34 10.09
C ARG A 251 -13.08 12.92 11.00
N GLY A 252 -14.30 12.99 10.50
CA GLY A 252 -15.50 12.53 11.21
C GLY A 252 -15.67 11.00 11.20
N ILE A 253 -16.75 10.51 11.82
CA ILE A 253 -17.09 9.08 11.89
C ILE A 253 -17.33 8.44 10.51
N GLY A 254 -17.86 9.21 9.55
CA GLY A 254 -17.93 8.81 8.14
C GLY A 254 -16.82 9.52 7.37
N ALA A 255 -15.59 9.03 7.48
CA ALA A 255 -14.44 9.65 6.84
C ALA A 255 -14.50 9.48 5.32
N LEU A 256 -13.93 10.43 4.59
CA LEU A 256 -13.66 10.25 3.16
C LEU A 256 -12.39 9.41 2.98
N PRO A 257 -12.36 8.47 2.01
CA PRO A 257 -11.10 7.85 1.61
C PRO A 257 -10.18 8.92 1.01
N GLY A 258 -8.88 8.63 1.00
CA GLY A 258 -7.85 9.52 0.48
C GLY A 258 -7.42 10.60 1.48
N PRO A 259 -6.57 11.53 1.03
CA PRO A 259 -5.70 12.31 1.91
C PRO A 259 -6.36 13.55 2.53
N PHE A 260 -7.63 13.82 2.20
CA PHE A 260 -8.34 15.02 2.65
C PHE A 260 -9.58 14.65 3.48
N ALA A 261 -9.85 15.41 4.54
CA ALA A 261 -11.00 15.22 5.43
C ALA A 261 -12.30 15.78 4.85
N ALA A 262 -12.22 16.75 3.94
CA ALA A 262 -13.36 17.43 3.36
C ALA A 262 -13.26 17.49 1.82
N ALA A 263 -14.40 17.33 1.16
CA ALA A 263 -14.51 17.45 -0.28
C ALA A 263 -14.29 18.90 -0.75
N SER A 264 -13.42 19.07 -1.73
CA SER A 264 -13.15 20.33 -2.42
C SER A 264 -12.74 20.03 -3.87
N GLU A 265 -13.06 20.94 -4.78
CA GLU A 265 -12.59 20.90 -6.17
C GLU A 265 -11.09 21.23 -6.30
N SER A 266 -10.51 21.85 -5.25
CA SER A 266 -9.09 22.17 -5.24
C SER A 266 -8.45 22.20 -3.85
N TYR A 267 -7.17 21.84 -3.78
CA TYR A 267 -6.35 21.84 -2.58
C TYR A 267 -5.04 22.57 -2.86
N SER A 268 -4.71 23.57 -2.03
CA SER A 268 -3.48 24.35 -2.19
C SER A 268 -2.43 23.87 -1.20
N PHE A 269 -1.27 23.50 -1.71
CA PHE A 269 -0.11 23.14 -0.91
C PHE A 269 0.80 24.36 -0.78
N PRO A 270 0.93 24.95 0.43
CA PRO A 270 1.82 26.06 0.63
C PRO A 270 3.27 25.59 0.42
N THR A 271 3.99 26.26 -0.47
CA THR A 271 5.45 26.11 -0.55
C THR A 271 6.06 26.75 0.70
N LYS A 272 6.72 25.93 1.53
CA LYS A 272 7.52 26.41 2.66
C LYS A 272 8.71 27.25 2.20
#